data_AF-A0AAU7QWJ6-F1
#
_entry.id   AF-A0AAU7QWJ6-F1
#
_cell.length_a   1.000
_cell.length_b   1.000
_cell.length_c   1.000
_cell.angle_alpha   90.00
_cell.angle_beta   90.00
_cell.angle_gamma   90.00
#
_symmetry.space_group_name_H-M   'P 1'
#
loop_
_entity.id
_entity.type
_entity.pdbx_description
1 polymer ?
#
loop_
_entity_poly.entity_id
_entity_poly.type
_entity_poly.pdbx_seq_one_letter_code
_entity_poly.pdbx_strand_id
1 'polypeptide(L)'
;MSVTPAGQPEARTDLVRASGAGPTDSMEELPRGTCPACQAAIGEAHRDDCDVAECLATGRKRMWCRAQPDTAGHDCGRADWTGWWPAHAEARAFGWHVRWDTEARKFVRCTPDVHGSGPDLSRLYEHARWDREARRWLRKRAVLFSRAVRGRATLEELTKRAQRYCGEQGYEVVGEHVGTRGWREAVADVDEGKADVVVVPSLDRLGFGKQVFERVDAVRRAGGTVAGPGLRIDKDGTIVATATAEM
;
A
#
# COMPACT_ATOMS: atom_id res chain seq x y z
N MET A 1 40.42 28.62 -27.66
CA MET A 1 39.92 27.25 -27.93
C MET A 1 39.05 26.85 -26.75
N SER A 2 37.75 27.13 -26.86
CA SER A 2 36.77 26.88 -25.80
C SER A 2 36.18 25.49 -26.02
N VAL A 3 36.31 24.61 -25.03
CA VAL A 3 35.77 23.25 -25.07
C VAL A 3 34.39 23.29 -24.44
N THR A 4 33.35 23.13 -25.26
CA THR A 4 31.98 22.90 -24.81
C THR A 4 31.84 21.44 -24.38
N PRO A 5 31.32 21.11 -23.18
CA PRO A 5 30.98 19.74 -22.85
C PRO A 5 29.64 19.37 -23.51
N ALA A 6 29.70 18.39 -24.41
CA ALA A 6 28.56 17.77 -25.03
C ALA A 6 27.89 16.76 -24.09
N GLY A 7 26.56 16.83 -24.01
CA GLY A 7 25.68 15.65 -24.06
C GLY A 7 25.58 14.75 -22.82
N GLN A 8 24.70 15.11 -21.89
CA GLN A 8 23.77 14.16 -21.24
C GLN A 8 22.45 14.91 -21.01
N PRO A 9 21.29 14.45 -21.52
CA PRO A 9 20.51 13.44 -20.81
C PRO A 9 19.49 12.64 -21.67
N GLU A 10 19.77 11.38 -22.00
CA GLU A 10 18.70 10.46 -22.50
C GLU A 10 18.47 9.29 -21.54
N ALA A 11 19.50 8.79 -20.87
CA ALA A 11 19.40 7.67 -19.94
C ALA A 11 18.62 7.94 -18.64
N ARG A 12 18.27 9.20 -18.34
CA ARG A 12 17.60 9.58 -17.08
C ARG A 12 16.07 9.50 -17.15
N THR A 13 15.52 9.43 -18.34
CA THR A 13 14.06 9.39 -18.60
C THR A 13 13.50 7.97 -18.43
N ASP A 14 14.32 6.94 -18.59
CA ASP A 14 13.86 5.53 -18.55
C ASP A 14 13.65 4.99 -17.13
N LEU A 15 14.41 5.47 -16.14
CA LEU A 15 14.21 5.11 -14.72
C LEU A 15 12.89 5.66 -14.15
N VAL A 16 12.44 6.80 -14.66
CA VAL A 16 11.16 7.42 -14.29
C VAL A 16 9.99 6.58 -14.84
N ARG A 17 10.14 6.00 -16.04
CA ARG A 17 9.18 5.07 -16.66
C ARG A 17 8.98 3.77 -15.88
N ALA A 18 10.07 3.16 -15.39
CA ALA A 18 10.00 1.89 -14.64
C ALA A 18 9.25 2.01 -13.31
N SER A 19 9.14 3.24 -12.78
CA SER A 19 8.52 3.53 -11.49
C SER A 19 7.01 3.82 -11.57
N GLY A 20 6.42 3.84 -12.79
CA GLY A 20 5.02 4.24 -12.99
C GLY A 20 4.75 5.74 -12.83
N ALA A 21 5.78 6.53 -12.52
CA ALA A 21 5.71 7.98 -12.48
C ALA A 21 5.80 8.51 -13.93
N GLY A 22 4.70 8.45 -14.69
CA GLY A 22 4.62 9.13 -15.97
C GLY A 22 4.85 10.65 -15.83
N PRO A 23 5.23 11.35 -16.92
CA PRO A 23 5.37 12.80 -16.92
C PRO A 23 4.08 13.44 -16.41
N THR A 24 4.23 14.45 -15.57
CA THR A 24 3.15 15.18 -14.88
C THR A 24 1.99 15.51 -15.81
N ASP A 25 0.92 14.74 -15.70
CA ASP A 25 -0.30 14.97 -16.45
C ASP A 25 -1.05 16.16 -15.85
N SER A 26 -1.17 17.21 -16.66
CA SER A 26 -2.17 18.26 -16.52
C SER A 26 -3.58 17.68 -16.40
N MET A 27 -4.50 18.44 -15.80
CA MET A 27 -5.83 18.06 -15.27
C MET A 27 -6.83 17.33 -16.20
N GLU A 28 -6.46 16.96 -17.43
CA GLU A 28 -7.27 16.14 -18.34
C GLU A 28 -6.37 15.08 -18.98
N GLU A 29 -5.97 14.07 -18.19
CA GLU A 29 -5.38 12.86 -18.76
C GLU A 29 -6.47 12.23 -19.65
N LEU A 30 -6.32 12.27 -20.96
CA LEU A 30 -7.24 11.61 -21.89
C LEU A 30 -6.92 10.11 -21.94
N PRO A 31 -7.93 9.24 -22.11
CA PRO A 31 -7.68 7.81 -22.27
C PRO A 31 -6.76 7.58 -23.47
N ARG A 32 -5.73 6.77 -23.28
CA ARG A 32 -4.78 6.40 -24.32
C ARG A 32 -5.40 5.33 -25.21
N GLY A 33 -5.51 5.61 -26.51
CA GLY A 33 -6.13 4.69 -27.46
C GLY A 33 -5.52 3.29 -27.50
N THR A 34 -4.22 3.16 -27.19
CA THR A 34 -3.53 1.87 -27.10
C THR A 34 -2.65 1.76 -25.86
N CYS A 35 -2.42 0.52 -25.40
CA CYS A 35 -1.48 0.21 -24.34
C CYS A 35 -0.05 0.54 -24.80
N PRO A 36 0.72 1.35 -24.05
CA PRO A 36 2.06 1.76 -24.47
C PRO A 36 3.07 0.61 -24.53
N ALA A 37 2.82 -0.50 -23.85
CA ALA A 37 3.73 -1.65 -23.81
C ALA A 37 3.42 -2.72 -24.86
N CYS A 38 2.15 -3.09 -25.03
CA CYS A 38 1.76 -4.18 -25.94
C CYS A 38 0.89 -3.76 -27.13
N GLN A 39 0.56 -2.47 -27.21
CA GLN A 39 -0.27 -1.86 -28.26
C GLN A 39 -1.73 -2.35 -28.34
N ALA A 40 -2.22 -3.10 -27.34
CA ALA A 40 -3.63 -3.47 -27.24
C ALA A 40 -4.53 -2.21 -27.29
N ALA A 41 -5.55 -2.22 -28.14
CA ALA A 41 -6.53 -1.14 -28.22
C ALA A 41 -7.47 -1.15 -26.98
N ILE A 42 -8.21 -0.06 -26.77
CA ILE A 42 -9.22 -0.03 -25.70
C ILE A 42 -10.25 -1.16 -25.91
N GLY A 43 -10.47 -1.96 -24.87
CA GLY A 43 -11.33 -3.15 -24.90
C GLY A 43 -10.64 -4.42 -25.43
N GLU A 44 -9.41 -4.31 -25.92
CA GLU A 44 -8.61 -5.47 -26.31
C GLU A 44 -7.81 -5.99 -25.12
N ALA A 45 -7.71 -7.32 -25.02
CA ALA A 45 -6.89 -7.95 -24.01
C ALA A 45 -5.41 -7.64 -24.20
N HIS A 46 -4.74 -7.38 -23.08
CA HIS A 46 -3.28 -7.33 -23.07
C HIS A 46 -2.66 -8.67 -23.52
N ARG A 47 -1.51 -8.57 -24.20
CA ARG A 47 -0.63 -9.73 -24.44
C ARG A 47 -0.18 -10.35 -23.12
N ASP A 48 0.13 -11.64 -23.15
CA ASP A 48 0.51 -12.37 -21.95
C ASP A 48 1.79 -11.87 -21.28
N ASP A 49 2.70 -11.28 -22.03
CA ASP A 49 3.98 -10.73 -21.56
C ASP A 49 3.93 -9.22 -21.29
N CYS A 50 2.75 -8.59 -21.36
CA CYS A 50 2.61 -7.16 -21.11
C CYS A 50 2.85 -6.81 -19.63
N ASP A 51 3.78 -5.88 -19.39
CA ASP A 51 4.15 -5.38 -18.06
C ASP A 51 3.14 -4.39 -17.45
N VAL A 52 2.21 -3.88 -18.27
CA VAL A 52 1.08 -3.05 -17.84
C VAL A 52 -0.12 -3.89 -17.41
N ALA A 53 -0.25 -5.12 -17.91
CA ALA A 53 -1.41 -5.95 -17.62
C ALA A 53 -1.54 -6.22 -16.12
N GLU A 54 -2.73 -6.03 -15.56
CA GLU A 54 -3.04 -6.45 -14.19
C GLU A 54 -3.38 -7.95 -14.14
N CYS A 55 -3.09 -8.55 -12.99
CA CYS A 55 -3.65 -9.81 -12.58
C CYS A 55 -4.99 -9.56 -11.91
N LEU A 56 -6.07 -10.09 -12.50
CA LEU A 56 -7.43 -9.90 -11.99
C LEU A 56 -7.66 -10.59 -10.63
N ALA A 57 -6.82 -11.56 -10.26
CA ALA A 57 -6.90 -12.22 -8.96
C ALA A 57 -6.30 -11.38 -7.83
N THR A 58 -5.27 -10.56 -8.10
CA THR A 58 -4.49 -9.86 -7.06
C THR A 58 -4.46 -8.34 -7.19
N GLY A 59 -4.89 -7.80 -8.33
CA GLY A 59 -4.81 -6.38 -8.69
C GLY A 59 -3.38 -5.90 -9.01
N ARG A 60 -2.36 -6.73 -8.82
CA ARG A 60 -0.95 -6.39 -9.09
C ARG A 60 -0.63 -6.61 -10.56
N LYS A 61 0.51 -6.10 -11.01
CA LYS A 61 1.05 -6.40 -12.35
C LYS A 61 1.14 -7.92 -12.57
N ARG A 62 0.59 -8.42 -13.67
CA ARG A 62 0.57 -9.86 -14.04
C ARG A 62 1.96 -10.48 -14.03
N MET A 63 2.95 -9.74 -14.53
CA MET A 63 4.34 -10.20 -14.54
C MET A 63 4.90 -10.48 -13.13
N TRP A 64 4.41 -9.80 -12.09
CA TRP A 64 4.85 -10.06 -10.71
C TRP A 64 4.26 -11.35 -10.16
N CYS A 65 3.02 -11.69 -10.50
CA CYS A 65 2.41 -12.95 -10.08
C CYS A 65 3.20 -14.16 -10.60
N ARG A 66 3.70 -14.08 -11.84
CA ARG A 66 4.51 -15.16 -12.42
C ARG A 66 5.90 -15.28 -11.80
N ALA A 67 6.40 -14.22 -11.19
CA ALA A 67 7.74 -14.17 -10.58
C ALA A 67 7.76 -14.60 -9.11
N GLN A 68 6.60 -14.63 -8.42
CA GLN A 68 6.53 -14.88 -6.99
C GLN A 68 6.10 -16.32 -6.69
N PRO A 69 6.82 -17.09 -5.85
CA PRO A 69 6.52 -18.51 -5.59
C PRO A 69 5.12 -18.78 -5.03
N ASP A 70 4.60 -17.87 -4.20
CA ASP A 70 3.30 -17.98 -3.53
C ASP A 70 2.11 -17.64 -4.44
N THR A 71 2.37 -17.01 -5.58
CA THR A 71 1.36 -16.65 -6.58
C THR A 71 1.66 -17.26 -7.96
N ALA A 72 2.71 -18.08 -8.08
CA ALA A 72 3.01 -18.80 -9.29
C ALA A 72 1.89 -19.82 -9.59
N GLY A 73 1.42 -19.83 -10.84
CA GLY A 73 0.51 -20.87 -11.35
C GLY A 73 -0.98 -20.66 -11.14
N HIS A 74 -1.44 -19.52 -10.60
CA HIS A 74 -2.86 -19.18 -10.63
C HIS A 74 -3.25 -18.53 -11.98
N ASP A 75 -4.53 -18.66 -12.33
CA ASP A 75 -5.10 -17.95 -13.47
C ASP A 75 -5.18 -16.45 -13.16
N CYS A 76 -4.27 -15.67 -13.76
CA CYS A 76 -4.24 -14.22 -13.63
C CYS A 76 -5.44 -13.53 -14.33
N GLY A 77 -6.22 -14.27 -15.12
CA GLY A 77 -7.30 -13.75 -15.94
C GLY A 77 -6.82 -12.94 -17.15
N ARG A 78 -7.78 -12.48 -17.94
CA ARG A 78 -7.58 -11.69 -19.16
C ARG A 78 -7.97 -10.24 -18.89
N ALA A 79 -6.99 -9.42 -18.55
CA ALA A 79 -7.18 -7.97 -18.37
C ALA A 79 -7.21 -7.28 -19.73
N ASP A 80 -8.23 -6.46 -19.96
CA ASP A 80 -8.41 -5.63 -21.15
C ASP A 80 -7.84 -4.24 -20.92
N TRP A 81 -7.29 -3.62 -21.96
CA TRP A 81 -6.81 -2.25 -21.89
C TRP A 81 -8.00 -1.29 -21.80
N THR A 82 -8.05 -0.48 -20.75
CA THR A 82 -9.17 0.46 -20.51
C THR A 82 -8.91 1.86 -21.06
N GLY A 83 -7.72 2.10 -21.60
CA GLY A 83 -7.22 3.44 -21.92
C GLY A 83 -6.49 4.11 -20.76
N TRP A 84 -6.52 3.52 -19.57
CA TRP A 84 -5.94 4.09 -18.36
C TRP A 84 -4.84 3.20 -17.80
N TRP A 85 -3.83 3.85 -17.21
CA TRP A 85 -2.86 3.13 -16.42
C TRP A 85 -3.54 2.46 -15.22
N PRO A 86 -3.36 1.15 -15.05
CA PRO A 86 -4.03 0.44 -13.99
C PRO A 86 -3.60 0.95 -12.60
N ALA A 87 -4.54 0.94 -11.66
CA ALA A 87 -4.38 1.36 -10.27
C ALA A 87 -4.08 2.87 -10.05
N HIS A 88 -3.85 3.66 -11.12
CA HIS A 88 -3.61 5.10 -11.02
C HIS A 88 -4.84 5.86 -10.51
N ALA A 89 -6.04 5.48 -10.94
CA ALA A 89 -7.28 6.13 -10.56
C ALA A 89 -7.50 6.07 -9.03
N GLU A 90 -7.32 4.89 -8.42
CA GLU A 90 -7.49 4.70 -6.99
C GLU A 90 -6.41 5.41 -6.17
N ALA A 91 -5.14 5.33 -6.60
CA ALA A 91 -4.05 6.05 -5.92
C ALA A 91 -4.33 7.57 -5.87
N ARG A 92 -4.82 8.15 -6.98
CA ARG A 92 -5.23 9.56 -7.03
C ARG A 92 -6.46 9.84 -6.18
N ALA A 93 -7.49 8.99 -6.26
CA ALA A 93 -8.69 9.13 -5.43
C ALA A 93 -8.37 9.07 -3.93
N PHE A 94 -7.32 8.35 -3.54
CA PHE A 94 -6.87 8.30 -2.16
C PHE A 94 -5.95 9.45 -1.76
N GLY A 95 -5.58 10.34 -2.69
CA GLY A 95 -4.60 11.41 -2.47
C GLY A 95 -3.18 10.88 -2.25
N TRP A 96 -2.87 9.68 -2.74
CA TRP A 96 -1.57 9.04 -2.56
C TRP A 96 -0.65 9.40 -3.73
N HIS A 97 0.21 10.39 -3.49
CA HIS A 97 1.13 10.91 -4.49
C HIS A 97 2.59 10.83 -4.04
N VAL A 98 3.48 10.63 -5.00
CA VAL A 98 4.93 10.68 -4.86
C VAL A 98 5.55 11.56 -5.91
N ARG A 99 6.70 12.14 -5.59
CA ARG A 99 7.56 12.87 -6.52
C ARG A 99 8.97 12.30 -6.44
N TRP A 100 9.68 12.27 -7.56
CA TRP A 100 11.11 12.04 -7.55
C TRP A 100 11.85 13.24 -6.97
N ASP A 101 12.46 13.08 -5.80
CA ASP A 101 13.38 14.07 -5.24
C ASP A 101 14.75 13.92 -5.90
N THR A 102 15.17 14.93 -6.64
CA THR A 102 16.44 14.91 -7.38
C THR A 102 17.66 14.96 -6.48
N GLU A 103 17.57 15.65 -5.34
CA GLU A 103 18.68 15.82 -4.40
C GLU A 103 18.85 14.56 -3.57
N ALA A 104 17.76 14.07 -2.98
CA ALA A 104 17.76 12.85 -2.18
C ALA A 104 17.81 11.56 -3.04
N ARG A 105 17.68 11.70 -4.38
CA ARG A 105 17.66 10.60 -5.37
C ARG A 105 16.71 9.47 -4.98
N LYS A 106 15.51 9.83 -4.51
CA LYS A 106 14.48 8.88 -4.07
C LYS A 106 13.09 9.43 -4.33
N PHE A 107 12.11 8.53 -4.42
CA PHE A 107 10.70 8.93 -4.38
C PHE A 107 10.34 9.37 -2.96
N VAL A 108 9.71 10.54 -2.85
CA VAL A 108 9.19 11.09 -1.61
C VAL A 108 7.69 11.29 -1.73
N ARG A 109 6.95 10.99 -0.67
CA ARG A 109 5.50 11.25 -0.60
C ARG A 109 5.26 12.75 -0.68
N CYS A 110 4.21 13.15 -1.39
CA CYS A 110 3.84 14.55 -1.58
C CYS A 110 2.32 14.69 -1.76
N THR A 111 1.84 15.92 -1.81
CA THR A 111 0.46 16.24 -2.13
C THR A 111 0.27 16.31 -3.66
N PRO A 112 -0.96 16.12 -4.17
CA PRO A 112 -1.23 16.12 -5.62
C PRO A 112 -0.86 17.42 -6.34
N ASP A 113 -0.89 18.56 -5.65
CA ASP A 113 -0.58 19.90 -6.17
C ASP A 113 0.93 20.14 -6.40
N VAL A 114 1.79 19.26 -5.87
CA VAL A 114 3.23 19.40 -6.09
C VAL A 114 3.57 19.11 -7.55
N HIS A 115 4.22 20.06 -8.21
CA HIS A 115 4.74 19.86 -9.56
C HIS A 115 5.72 18.68 -9.58
N GLY A 116 5.53 17.76 -10.52
CA GLY A 116 6.29 16.50 -10.54
C GLY A 116 5.60 15.33 -9.84
N SER A 117 4.43 15.54 -9.22
CA SER A 117 3.74 14.47 -8.51
C SER A 117 3.11 13.46 -9.48
N GLY A 118 3.12 12.19 -9.07
CA GLY A 118 2.43 11.09 -9.72
C GLY A 118 1.84 10.13 -8.67
N PRO A 119 1.04 9.14 -9.08
CA PRO A 119 0.40 8.20 -8.16
C PRO A 119 1.43 7.33 -7.41
N ASP A 120 1.24 7.17 -6.09
CA ASP A 120 2.07 6.32 -5.23
C ASP A 120 1.58 4.87 -5.26
N LEU A 121 1.94 4.15 -6.33
CA LEU A 121 1.55 2.74 -6.50
C LEU A 121 2.20 1.80 -5.48
N SER A 122 3.40 2.14 -4.99
CA SER A 122 4.07 1.38 -3.93
C SER A 122 3.21 1.39 -2.66
N ARG A 123 2.75 2.57 -2.25
CA ARG A 123 1.82 2.71 -1.12
C ARG A 123 0.48 2.05 -1.41
N LEU A 124 -0.02 2.14 -2.65
CA LEU A 124 -1.25 1.45 -3.06
C LEU A 124 -1.16 -0.06 -2.78
N TYR A 125 -0.14 -0.72 -3.32
CA TYR A 125 0.03 -2.16 -3.16
C TYR A 125 0.33 -2.62 -1.73
N GLU A 126 0.83 -1.72 -0.88
CA GLU A 126 1.13 -2.02 0.52
C GLU A 126 -0.09 -1.79 1.44
N HIS A 127 -0.80 -0.69 1.26
CA HIS A 127 -1.80 -0.19 2.22
C HIS A 127 -3.25 -0.28 1.73
N ALA A 128 -3.49 -0.58 0.45
CA ALA A 128 -4.82 -0.89 -0.05
C ALA A 128 -5.04 -2.42 -0.11
N ARG A 129 -6.30 -2.82 -0.24
CA ARG A 129 -6.70 -4.19 -0.55
C ARG A 129 -7.29 -4.25 -1.95
N TRP A 130 -7.08 -5.36 -2.64
CA TRP A 130 -7.73 -5.62 -3.91
C TRP A 130 -9.13 -6.17 -3.67
N ASP A 131 -10.14 -5.54 -4.26
CA ASP A 131 -11.47 -6.10 -4.40
C ASP A 131 -11.54 -6.83 -5.74
N ARG A 132 -11.56 -8.16 -5.69
CA ARG A 132 -11.54 -9.00 -6.89
C ARG A 132 -12.84 -8.93 -7.68
N GLU A 133 -13.98 -8.74 -7.01
CA GLU A 133 -15.28 -8.67 -7.67
C GLU A 133 -15.44 -7.34 -8.40
N ALA A 134 -15.16 -6.24 -7.69
CA ALA A 134 -15.23 -4.89 -8.26
C ALA A 134 -14.00 -4.53 -9.13
N ARG A 135 -12.96 -5.37 -9.14
CA ARG A 135 -11.68 -5.18 -9.83
C ARG A 135 -11.08 -3.80 -9.58
N ARG A 136 -11.01 -3.42 -8.30
CA ARG A 136 -10.49 -2.12 -7.87
C ARG A 136 -9.76 -2.21 -6.55
N TRP A 137 -8.90 -1.23 -6.31
CA TRP A 137 -8.27 -1.05 -5.01
C TRP A 137 -9.20 -0.30 -4.05
N LEU A 138 -9.28 -0.80 -2.82
CA LEU A 138 -10.00 -0.18 -1.71
C LEU A 138 -9.04 0.09 -0.56
N ARG A 139 -9.29 1.13 0.24
CA ARG A 139 -8.51 1.33 1.47
C ARG A 139 -8.70 0.13 2.40
N LYS A 140 -7.63 -0.26 3.09
CA LYS A 140 -7.74 -1.25 4.16
C LYS A 140 -8.56 -0.67 5.31
N ARG A 141 -9.44 -1.48 5.86
CA ARG A 141 -10.25 -1.19 7.03
C ARG A 141 -9.46 -1.58 8.27
N ALA A 142 -9.41 -0.69 9.24
CA ALA A 142 -8.66 -0.86 10.47
C ALA A 142 -9.59 -0.84 11.68
N VAL A 143 -9.39 -1.79 12.58
CA VAL A 143 -9.89 -1.69 13.95
C VAL A 143 -8.75 -1.26 14.86
N LEU A 144 -9.02 -0.29 15.72
CA LEU A 144 -8.04 0.18 16.69
C LEU A 144 -8.11 -0.71 17.92
N PHE A 145 -6.95 -1.12 18.42
CA PHE A 145 -6.87 -1.87 19.67
C PHE A 145 -5.97 -1.17 20.68
N SER A 146 -6.54 -0.88 21.86
CA SER A 146 -5.85 -0.23 22.96
C SER A 146 -6.00 -1.02 24.27
N ARG A 147 -4.97 -0.98 25.11
CA ARG A 147 -5.01 -1.54 26.47
C ARG A 147 -4.27 -0.63 27.42
N ALA A 148 -4.85 -0.35 28.58
CA ALA A 148 -4.17 0.38 29.64
C ALA A 148 -2.97 -0.42 30.16
N VAL A 149 -1.83 0.25 30.32
CA VAL A 149 -0.63 -0.26 30.98
C VAL A 149 -0.33 0.72 32.11
N ARG A 150 -0.13 0.20 33.32
CA ARG A 150 0.00 1.02 34.54
C ARG A 150 1.12 2.06 34.37
N GLY A 151 0.82 3.31 34.72
CA GLY A 151 1.79 4.42 34.71
C GLY A 151 2.22 4.92 33.32
N ARG A 152 1.41 4.70 32.27
CA ARG A 152 1.66 5.19 30.91
C ARG A 152 0.52 6.07 30.40
N ALA A 153 0.68 6.58 29.17
CA ALA A 153 -0.32 7.34 28.42
C ALA A 153 -1.75 6.78 28.58
N THR A 154 -2.70 7.70 28.66
CA THR A 154 -4.14 7.44 28.77
C THR A 154 -4.66 6.68 27.55
N LEU A 155 -5.81 6.00 27.70
CA LEU A 155 -6.47 5.33 26.57
C LEU A 155 -6.82 6.30 25.44
N GLU A 156 -7.17 7.54 25.79
CA GLU A 156 -7.48 8.60 24.82
C GLU A 156 -6.26 8.98 23.98
N GLU A 157 -5.11 9.24 24.62
CA GLU A 157 -3.85 9.56 23.93
C GLU A 157 -3.40 8.43 23.01
N LEU A 158 -3.53 7.18 23.48
CA LEU A 158 -3.21 5.99 22.71
C LEU A 158 -4.12 5.86 21.47
N THR A 159 -5.41 6.09 21.64
CA THR A 159 -6.39 6.02 20.55
C THR A 159 -6.12 7.12 19.52
N LYS A 160 -5.87 8.36 19.95
CA LYS A 160 -5.46 9.45 19.05
C LYS A 160 -4.19 9.12 18.26
N ARG A 161 -3.21 8.49 18.90
CA ARG A 161 -1.98 8.04 18.23
C ARG A 161 -2.26 6.97 17.16
N ALA A 162 -3.11 6.00 17.46
CA ALA A 162 -3.50 4.96 16.50
C ALA A 162 -4.33 5.54 15.33
N GLN A 163 -5.27 6.44 15.61
CA GLN A 163 -6.04 7.17 14.59
C GLN A 163 -5.13 7.98 13.66
N ARG A 164 -4.17 8.73 14.23
CA ARG A 164 -3.18 9.46 13.44
C ARG A 164 -2.41 8.52 12.51
N TYR A 165 -1.93 7.40 13.03
CA TYR A 165 -1.24 6.40 12.21
C TYR A 165 -2.12 5.86 11.08
N CYS A 166 -3.40 5.55 11.35
CA CYS A 166 -4.34 5.16 10.30
C CYS A 166 -4.49 6.23 9.23
N GLY A 167 -4.62 7.51 9.61
CA GLY A 167 -4.66 8.63 8.65
C GLY A 167 -3.39 8.73 7.81
N GLU A 168 -2.22 8.57 8.43
CA GLU A 168 -0.92 8.61 7.76
C GLU A 168 -0.71 7.43 6.79
N GLN A 169 -1.22 6.24 7.10
CA GLN A 169 -1.20 5.08 6.19
C GLN A 169 -2.35 5.13 5.19
N GLY A 170 -3.42 5.87 5.49
CA GLY A 170 -4.65 5.98 4.70
C GLY A 170 -5.59 4.79 4.89
N TYR A 171 -5.58 4.19 6.08
CA TYR A 171 -6.55 3.19 6.49
C TYR A 171 -7.89 3.85 6.85
N GLU A 172 -8.98 3.13 6.60
CA GLU A 172 -10.32 3.50 7.04
C GLU A 172 -10.57 2.91 8.43
N VAL A 173 -10.80 3.74 9.45
CA VAL A 173 -11.10 3.23 10.80
C VAL A 173 -12.56 2.80 10.87
N VAL A 174 -12.81 1.53 11.17
CA VAL A 174 -14.16 0.93 11.21
C VAL A 174 -14.61 0.52 12.62
N GLY A 175 -13.72 0.58 13.60
CA GLY A 175 -14.06 0.23 14.99
C GLY A 175 -12.90 0.45 15.96
N GLU A 176 -13.23 0.46 17.25
CA GLU A 176 -12.27 0.64 18.34
C GLU A 176 -12.56 -0.34 19.48
N HIS A 177 -11.51 -1.01 19.97
CA HIS A 177 -11.61 -2.07 20.96
C HIS A 177 -10.63 -1.87 22.10
N VAL A 178 -11.07 -2.11 23.34
CA VAL A 178 -10.25 -1.88 24.54
C VAL A 178 -10.16 -3.11 25.45
N GLY A 179 -8.96 -3.36 25.97
CA GLY A 179 -8.72 -4.35 27.02
C GLY A 179 -8.73 -5.81 26.53
N THR A 180 -8.75 -6.77 27.46
CA THR A 180 -8.62 -8.20 27.08
C THR A 180 -9.80 -8.72 26.27
N ARG A 181 -11.02 -8.26 26.58
CA ARG A 181 -12.22 -8.58 25.80
C ARG A 181 -12.13 -7.95 24.41
N GLY A 182 -11.77 -6.67 24.33
CA GLY A 182 -11.61 -5.96 23.07
C GLY A 182 -10.61 -6.61 22.12
N TRP A 183 -9.56 -7.27 22.63
CA TRP A 183 -8.64 -8.00 21.77
C TRP A 183 -9.34 -9.12 20.98
N ARG A 184 -10.22 -9.89 21.64
CA ARG A 184 -10.96 -10.97 20.98
C ARG A 184 -11.96 -10.42 19.96
N GLU A 185 -12.60 -9.30 20.29
CA GLU A 185 -13.53 -8.62 19.39
C GLU A 185 -12.80 -8.06 18.16
N ALA A 186 -11.61 -7.48 18.32
CA ALA A 186 -10.79 -7.04 17.19
C ALA A 186 -10.36 -8.20 16.26
N VAL A 187 -10.02 -9.36 16.81
CA VAL A 187 -9.71 -10.56 16.00
C VAL A 187 -10.95 -11.08 15.30
N ALA A 188 -12.11 -11.08 15.97
CA ALA A 188 -13.38 -11.49 15.36
C ALA A 188 -13.78 -10.56 14.21
N ASP A 189 -13.58 -9.25 14.33
CA ASP A 189 -13.85 -8.32 13.23
C ASP A 189 -12.98 -8.59 12.01
N VAL A 190 -11.75 -9.08 12.19
CA VAL A 190 -10.89 -9.52 11.08
C VAL A 190 -11.42 -10.83 10.46
N ASP A 191 -11.74 -11.82 11.31
CA ASP A 191 -12.25 -13.14 10.88
C ASP A 191 -13.56 -13.03 10.09
N GLU A 192 -14.45 -12.14 10.53
CA GLU A 192 -15.72 -11.83 9.88
C GLU A 192 -15.56 -10.91 8.65
N GLY A 193 -14.33 -10.51 8.32
CA GLY A 193 -14.03 -9.65 7.18
C GLY A 193 -14.57 -8.23 7.33
N LYS A 194 -14.80 -7.73 8.55
CA LYS A 194 -15.14 -6.31 8.83
C LYS A 194 -13.91 -5.42 8.82
N ALA A 195 -12.76 -5.97 9.20
CA ALA A 195 -11.47 -5.28 9.22
C ALA A 195 -10.40 -6.10 8.49
N ASP A 196 -9.41 -5.40 7.95
CA ASP A 196 -8.26 -6.02 7.29
C ASP A 196 -7.00 -5.90 8.17
N VAL A 197 -6.99 -4.94 9.10
CA VAL A 197 -5.84 -4.61 9.95
C VAL A 197 -6.29 -4.35 11.38
N VAL A 198 -5.57 -4.89 12.36
CA VAL A 198 -5.63 -4.46 13.76
C VAL A 198 -4.52 -3.45 14.02
N VAL A 199 -4.87 -2.20 14.30
CA VAL A 199 -3.91 -1.14 14.58
C VAL A 199 -3.71 -0.97 16.07
N VAL A 200 -2.47 -1.15 16.52
CA VAL A 200 -2.07 -0.94 17.91
C VAL A 200 -1.19 0.30 18.04
N PRO A 201 -1.33 1.11 19.11
CA PRO A 201 -0.58 2.35 19.25
C PRO A 201 0.90 2.10 19.61
N SER A 202 1.23 0.91 20.12
CA SER A 202 2.58 0.47 20.45
C SER A 202 2.65 -1.04 20.74
N LEU A 203 3.83 -1.64 20.63
CA LEU A 203 4.04 -3.09 20.77
C LEU A 203 3.63 -3.63 22.15
N ASP A 204 3.91 -2.90 23.22
CA ASP A 204 3.56 -3.26 24.61
C ASP A 204 2.05 -3.45 24.83
N ARG A 205 1.20 -2.94 23.93
CA ARG A 205 -0.25 -3.15 24.00
C ARG A 205 -0.65 -4.56 23.59
N LEU A 206 0.17 -5.23 22.79
CA LEU A 206 0.01 -6.64 22.48
C LEU A 206 0.39 -7.55 23.66
N GLY A 207 1.01 -7.02 24.72
CA GLY A 207 1.45 -7.79 25.88
C GLY A 207 2.96 -7.91 25.95
N PHE A 208 3.44 -8.96 26.61
CA PHE A 208 4.88 -9.17 26.85
C PHE A 208 5.33 -10.56 26.42
N GLY A 209 6.54 -10.63 25.83
CA GLY A 209 7.15 -11.89 25.41
C GLY A 209 6.27 -12.67 24.44
N LYS A 210 5.98 -13.93 24.79
CA LYS A 210 5.19 -14.87 23.98
C LYS A 210 3.81 -14.33 23.57
N GLN A 211 3.18 -13.52 24.43
CA GLN A 211 1.83 -12.98 24.18
C GLN A 211 1.77 -12.14 22.90
N VAL A 212 2.84 -11.41 22.58
CA VAL A 212 2.90 -10.57 21.39
C VAL A 212 2.77 -11.43 20.13
N PHE A 213 3.56 -12.49 20.04
CA PHE A 213 3.55 -13.41 18.90
C PHE A 213 2.21 -14.16 18.79
N GLU A 214 1.69 -14.67 19.91
CA GLU A 214 0.39 -15.36 19.94
C GLU A 214 -0.75 -14.48 19.40
N ARG A 215 -0.69 -13.17 19.68
CA ARG A 215 -1.66 -12.19 19.18
C ARG A 215 -1.47 -11.85 17.71
N VAL A 216 -0.24 -11.62 17.26
CA VAL A 216 0.06 -11.43 15.83
C VAL A 216 -0.42 -12.63 15.03
N ASP A 217 -0.12 -13.84 15.49
CA ASP A 217 -0.55 -15.08 14.84
C ASP A 217 -2.06 -15.27 14.86
N ALA A 218 -2.75 -14.82 15.91
CA ALA A 218 -4.22 -14.86 15.95
C ALA A 218 -4.84 -14.01 14.83
N VAL A 219 -4.33 -12.79 14.62
CA VAL A 219 -4.82 -11.91 13.54
C VAL A 219 -4.46 -12.47 12.16
N ARG A 220 -3.26 -13.05 12.00
CA ARG A 220 -2.85 -13.69 10.74
C ARG A 220 -3.70 -14.90 10.38
N ARG A 221 -4.03 -15.75 11.37
CA ARG A 221 -4.93 -16.89 11.16
C ARG A 221 -6.34 -16.46 10.75
N ALA A 222 -6.79 -15.30 11.22
CA ALA A 222 -8.04 -14.67 10.79
C ALA A 222 -7.96 -13.98 9.42
N GLY A 223 -6.79 -13.98 8.76
CA GLY A 223 -6.60 -13.39 7.43
C GLY A 223 -6.22 -11.91 7.42
N GLY A 224 -5.97 -11.29 8.58
CA GLY A 224 -5.57 -9.89 8.69
C GLY A 224 -4.10 -9.68 9.02
N THR A 225 -3.73 -8.42 9.26
CA THR A 225 -2.39 -8.04 9.75
C THR A 225 -2.46 -7.15 10.99
N VAL A 226 -1.36 -7.09 11.73
CA VAL A 226 -1.20 -6.12 12.82
C VAL A 226 -0.28 -5.01 12.36
N ALA A 227 -0.66 -3.76 12.61
CA ALA A 227 0.13 -2.58 12.26
C ALA A 227 0.14 -1.58 13.42
N GLY A 228 1.05 -0.61 13.37
CA GLY A 228 1.10 0.43 14.40
C GLY A 228 2.34 1.30 14.31
N PRO A 229 2.36 2.43 15.04
CA PRO A 229 3.54 3.28 15.17
C PRO A 229 4.75 2.48 15.65
N GLY A 230 5.80 2.45 14.85
CA GLY A 230 7.03 1.74 15.16
C GLY A 230 6.92 0.22 15.12
N LEU A 231 5.77 -0.37 14.76
CA LEU A 231 5.62 -1.82 14.61
C LEU A 231 5.82 -2.21 13.15
N ARG A 232 6.87 -2.99 12.87
CA ARG A 232 7.05 -3.65 11.57
C ARG A 232 7.06 -5.15 11.74
N ILE A 233 6.15 -5.84 11.07
CA ILE A 233 6.05 -7.29 11.03
C ILE A 233 6.31 -7.70 9.59
N ASP A 234 7.29 -8.57 9.35
CA ASP A 234 7.55 -9.08 8.02
C ASP A 234 6.51 -10.13 7.60
N LYS A 235 6.64 -10.63 6.37
CA LYS A 235 5.77 -11.67 5.81
C LYS A 235 5.77 -12.98 6.61
N ASP A 236 6.84 -13.25 7.36
CA ASP A 236 7.01 -14.47 8.15
C ASP A 236 6.40 -14.31 9.56
N GLY A 237 6.02 -13.08 9.94
CA GLY A 237 5.47 -12.75 11.25
C GLY A 237 6.52 -12.27 12.24
N THR A 238 7.76 -12.10 11.80
CA THR A 238 8.85 -11.63 12.63
C THR A 238 8.75 -10.12 12.80
N ILE A 239 8.91 -9.64 14.03
CA ILE A 239 8.98 -8.20 14.31
C ILE A 239 10.37 -7.71 13.89
N VAL A 240 10.44 -7.02 12.76
CA VAL A 240 11.70 -6.60 12.13
C VAL A 240 12.17 -5.21 12.54
N ALA A 241 11.29 -4.39 13.12
CA ALA A 241 11.70 -3.15 13.77
C ALA A 241 10.69 -2.74 14.83
N THR A 242 11.22 -2.34 15.99
CA THR A 242 10.58 -1.39 16.90
C THR A 242 11.33 -0.08 16.73
N ALA A 243 10.97 0.77 15.76
CA ALA A 243 11.57 2.09 15.74
C ALA A 243 11.18 2.76 17.07
N THR A 244 12.14 2.99 17.96
CA THR A 244 11.99 4.01 19.00
C THR A 244 11.65 5.27 18.23
N ALA A 245 10.41 5.72 18.33
CA ALA A 245 10.05 7.04 17.86
C ALA A 245 11.00 7.99 18.59
N GLU A 246 11.97 8.55 17.87
CA GLU A 246 12.68 9.72 18.36
C GLU A 246 11.58 10.75 18.64
N MET A 247 11.41 11.05 19.93
CA MET A 247 10.44 12.01 20.45
C MET A 247 10.87 13.42 20.09
#